data_AF-A0AAU0SQT3-F1
#
_entry.id   AF-A0AAU0SQT3-F1
#
_cell.length_a   1.000
_cell.length_b   1.000
_cell.length_c   1.000
_cell.angle_alpha   90.00
_cell.angle_beta   90.00
_cell.angle_gamma   90.00
#
_symmetry.space_group_name_H-M   'P 1'
#
loop_
_entity.id
_entity.type
_entity.pdbx_description
1 polymer ?
#
loop_
_entity_poly.entity_id
_entity_poly.type
_entity_poly.pdbx_seq_one_letter_code
_entity_poly.pdbx_strand_id
1 'polypeptide(L)'
;MGIFDYKNLGTEDSKALFADAMAITLYSYHNLDNGFAVGYQNNGLGLGLPATLVSALIGGSNAQGVIPGIPWNPDSEKAALEAVQAAGWKPISASTLGYSGKVDERGTFFGEKFGYGTAQAEVLGKYDDAGKLLELGISFRGTSGPRESVITDSIGDVISDLLAAFGPKDYAKNYAGEAFGGLLKNVADYASAQGLGGNDVVVSGHSLGGLAVNSMADLSDNSWSGFYKDSNYVAYASPTQSAGDKVLNVGYENDPVFRALDGSSFNLSSLGVHDKPHESSTDNIVSFNDHYASSLWNLLPFSILNLPTWVSHLPTGYGDGMTRILDSGFYEQMTRDSTVIVANLSDPARATTWVQDLNRNAEAHKGNTFIIGSDGDDLIKGGRGADFIEGGKGNDTIRDSSGHNTFLFSGQFGNDRVIGYQTTDKLVFNDVAGSTDYRDHVKVVGADTVISFGTDSVTLVGVSSLSGEGIVIS
;
A
#
# COMPACT_ATOMS: atom_id res chain seq x y z
N MET A 1 -4.96 -8.46 17.25
CA MET A 1 -3.71 -8.23 16.51
C MET A 1 -4.14 -7.76 15.15
N GLY A 2 -3.77 -6.55 14.76
CA GLY A 2 -4.12 -5.93 13.48
C GLY A 2 -3.45 -6.62 12.29
N ILE A 3 -3.92 -6.31 11.08
CA ILE A 3 -3.42 -6.93 9.83
C ILE A 3 -1.93 -6.67 9.58
N PHE A 4 -1.38 -5.55 10.07
CA PHE A 4 0.04 -5.21 9.93
C PHE A 4 0.83 -5.34 11.24
N ASP A 5 0.32 -6.08 12.24
CA ASP A 5 1.06 -6.32 13.47
C ASP A 5 2.42 -6.99 13.19
N TYR A 6 3.47 -6.42 13.77
CA TYR A 6 4.86 -6.79 13.48
C TYR A 6 5.60 -7.28 14.72
N LYS A 7 6.11 -8.52 14.64
CA LYS A 7 6.81 -9.21 15.76
C LYS A 7 5.98 -9.13 17.05
N ASN A 8 6.56 -8.54 18.10
CA ASN A 8 5.95 -8.37 19.42
C ASN A 8 5.58 -6.90 19.71
N LEU A 9 5.57 -6.04 18.69
CA LEU A 9 5.12 -4.66 18.84
C LEU A 9 3.62 -4.64 19.19
N GLY A 10 3.20 -3.63 19.95
CA GLY A 10 1.78 -3.35 20.11
C GLY A 10 1.14 -2.94 18.78
N THR A 11 -0.19 -2.94 18.72
CA THR A 11 -0.93 -2.53 17.52
C THR A 11 -0.58 -1.10 17.11
N GLU A 12 -0.58 -0.13 18.02
CA GLU A 12 -0.21 1.26 17.70
C GLU A 12 1.25 1.41 17.23
N ASP A 13 2.19 0.71 17.86
CA ASP A 13 3.60 0.73 17.45
C ASP A 13 3.79 0.08 16.07
N SER A 14 3.03 -0.99 15.78
CA SER A 14 3.02 -1.63 14.46
C SER A 14 2.43 -0.71 13.40
N LYS A 15 1.38 0.05 13.73
CA LYS A 15 0.79 1.05 12.83
C LYS A 15 1.79 2.17 12.52
N ALA A 16 2.47 2.68 13.54
CA ALA A 16 3.50 3.71 13.37
C ALA A 16 4.65 3.22 12.48
N LEU A 17 5.17 2.01 12.75
CA LEU A 17 6.18 1.36 11.92
C LEU A 17 5.71 1.21 10.46
N PHE A 18 4.47 0.77 10.25
CA PHE A 18 3.90 0.60 8.91
C PHE A 18 3.79 1.94 8.16
N ALA A 19 3.30 2.99 8.83
CA ALA A 19 3.19 4.33 8.25
C ALA A 19 4.57 4.87 7.82
N ASP A 20 5.59 4.65 8.66
CA ASP A 20 6.97 5.04 8.35
C ASP A 20 7.55 4.28 7.17
N ALA A 21 7.40 2.95 7.17
CA ALA A 21 7.83 2.08 6.09
C ALA A 21 7.20 2.50 4.75
N MET A 22 5.89 2.81 4.75
CA MET A 22 5.19 3.29 3.57
C MET A 22 5.72 4.64 3.10
N ALA A 23 5.90 5.61 4.01
CA ALA A 23 6.38 6.94 3.68
C ALA A 23 7.77 6.91 3.01
N ILE A 24 8.73 6.19 3.60
CA ILE A 24 10.07 6.07 3.02
C ILE A 24 10.06 5.26 1.71
N THR A 25 9.16 4.28 1.58
CA THR A 25 8.98 3.49 0.34
C THR A 25 8.50 4.38 -0.80
N LEU A 26 7.44 5.16 -0.60
CA LEU A 26 6.92 6.07 -1.62
C LEU A 26 7.95 7.13 -2.02
N TYR A 27 8.72 7.64 -1.05
CA TYR A 27 9.78 8.59 -1.30
C TYR A 27 10.85 8.04 -2.26
N SER A 28 11.21 6.76 -2.16
CA SER A 28 12.23 6.15 -3.05
C SER A 28 11.85 6.19 -4.54
N TYR A 29 10.56 6.27 -4.86
CA TYR A 29 10.06 6.40 -6.23
C TYR A 29 9.99 7.85 -6.72
N HIS A 30 10.16 8.83 -5.83
CA HIS A 30 10.13 10.27 -6.16
C HIS A 30 8.90 10.66 -7.01
N ASN A 31 7.73 10.13 -6.64
CA ASN A 31 6.46 10.35 -7.35
C ASN A 31 6.51 9.97 -8.85
N LEU A 32 7.30 8.97 -9.26
CA LEU A 32 7.45 8.59 -10.68
C LEU A 32 6.12 8.28 -11.38
N ASP A 33 5.18 7.64 -10.67
CA ASP A 33 3.88 7.22 -11.18
C ASP A 33 2.78 8.27 -11.03
N ASN A 34 3.08 9.46 -10.50
CA ASN A 34 2.11 10.52 -10.22
C ASN A 34 1.26 10.90 -11.46
N GLY A 35 1.89 11.07 -12.62
CA GLY A 35 1.20 11.33 -13.88
C GLY A 35 0.25 10.19 -14.29
N PHE A 36 0.63 8.92 -14.04
CA PHE A 36 -0.24 7.78 -14.32
C PHE A 36 -1.39 7.75 -13.32
N ALA A 37 -1.13 7.89 -12.02
CA ALA A 37 -2.15 7.82 -10.98
C ALA A 37 -3.23 8.88 -11.17
N VAL A 38 -2.85 10.14 -11.43
CA VAL A 38 -3.81 11.23 -11.73
C VAL A 38 -4.55 10.98 -13.05
N GLY A 39 -3.85 10.46 -14.06
CA GLY A 39 -4.47 10.07 -15.33
C GLY A 39 -5.52 8.98 -15.15
N TYR A 40 -5.16 7.94 -14.39
CA TYR A 40 -6.01 6.80 -14.05
C TYR A 40 -7.23 7.27 -13.28
N GLN A 41 -7.05 8.06 -12.22
CA GLN A 41 -8.16 8.52 -11.39
C GLN A 41 -9.20 9.28 -12.23
N ASN A 42 -8.75 10.16 -13.13
CA ASN A 42 -9.65 10.99 -13.94
C ASN A 42 -10.29 10.25 -15.12
N ASN A 43 -9.57 9.31 -15.76
CA ASN A 43 -9.97 8.76 -17.06
C ASN A 43 -10.22 7.24 -17.06
N GLY A 44 -9.72 6.52 -16.06
CA GLY A 44 -9.84 5.07 -15.92
C GLY A 44 -9.00 4.26 -16.90
N LEU A 45 -9.26 2.95 -16.92
CA LEU A 45 -8.61 1.96 -17.82
C LEU A 45 -9.53 1.44 -18.93
N GLY A 46 -10.69 2.06 -19.13
CA GLY A 46 -11.59 1.74 -20.22
C GLY A 46 -11.26 2.52 -21.49
N LEU A 47 -12.27 3.20 -22.05
CA LEU A 47 -12.10 4.10 -23.20
C LEU A 47 -11.18 5.29 -22.91
N GLY A 48 -10.96 5.63 -21.63
CA GLY A 48 -10.06 6.70 -21.21
C GLY A 48 -8.59 6.29 -21.09
N LEU A 49 -8.24 5.00 -21.27
CA LEU A 49 -6.85 4.52 -21.20
C LEU A 49 -5.87 5.33 -22.06
N PRO A 50 -6.19 5.75 -23.31
CA PRO A 50 -5.29 6.60 -24.09
C PRO A 50 -4.95 7.91 -23.39
N ALA A 51 -5.92 8.55 -22.71
CA ALA A 51 -5.67 9.78 -21.95
C ALA A 51 -4.85 9.51 -20.68
N THR A 52 -5.13 8.40 -19.98
CA THR A 52 -4.32 7.92 -18.85
C THR A 52 -2.86 7.74 -19.23
N LEU A 53 -2.58 7.10 -20.37
CA LEU A 53 -1.21 6.88 -20.85
C LEU A 53 -0.53 8.17 -21.31
N VAL A 54 -1.27 9.13 -21.87
CA VAL A 54 -0.72 10.47 -22.17
C VAL A 54 -0.32 11.17 -20.87
N SER A 55 -1.17 11.17 -19.84
CA SER A 55 -0.87 11.74 -18.53
C SER A 55 0.33 11.05 -17.86
N ALA A 56 0.46 9.73 -17.98
CA ALA A 56 1.61 8.99 -17.48
C ALA A 56 2.93 9.44 -18.11
N LEU A 57 2.92 9.76 -19.41
CA LEU A 57 4.11 10.21 -20.14
C LEU A 57 4.45 11.68 -19.85
N ILE A 58 3.48 12.58 -20.02
CA ILE A 58 3.73 14.03 -20.04
C ILE A 58 3.15 14.80 -18.85
N GLY A 59 2.36 14.17 -17.99
CA GLY A 59 1.69 14.83 -16.87
C GLY A 59 0.59 15.81 -17.29
N GLY A 60 0.35 16.80 -16.44
CA GLY A 60 -0.62 17.88 -16.58
C GLY A 60 -0.35 19.00 -15.58
N SER A 61 -1.22 20.01 -15.50
CA SER A 61 -1.01 21.15 -14.58
C SER A 61 -1.02 20.76 -13.09
N ASN A 62 -1.47 19.56 -12.75
CA ASN A 62 -1.56 19.00 -11.41
C ASN A 62 -0.77 17.69 -11.23
N ALA A 63 -0.02 17.24 -12.24
CA ALA A 63 0.70 15.97 -12.17
C ALA A 63 1.97 15.96 -13.03
N GLN A 64 2.99 15.22 -12.62
CA GLN A 64 4.21 15.04 -13.40
C GLN A 64 4.32 13.61 -13.93
N GLY A 65 4.38 13.47 -15.26
CA GLY A 65 4.68 12.20 -15.93
C GLY A 65 6.16 11.81 -15.83
N VAL A 66 6.52 10.74 -16.52
CA VAL A 66 7.90 10.21 -16.54
C VAL A 66 8.87 11.08 -17.34
N ILE A 67 8.39 11.92 -18.26
CA ILE A 67 9.24 12.83 -19.05
C ILE A 67 9.60 14.07 -18.21
N PRO A 68 10.89 14.30 -17.88
CA PRO A 68 11.31 15.44 -17.08
C PRO A 68 11.31 16.75 -17.89
N GLY A 69 11.29 17.89 -17.20
CA GLY A 69 11.49 19.22 -17.81
C GLY A 69 10.29 19.81 -18.55
N ILE A 70 9.09 19.26 -18.37
CA ILE A 70 7.86 19.78 -18.97
C ILE A 70 7.40 21.03 -18.19
N PRO A 71 7.35 22.23 -18.80
CA PRO A 71 7.23 23.50 -18.05
C PRO A 71 5.93 23.70 -17.27
N TRP A 72 4.85 23.02 -17.64
CA TRP A 72 3.55 23.14 -16.98
C TRP A 72 3.32 22.11 -15.88
N ASN A 73 4.22 21.13 -15.73
CA ASN A 73 4.08 20.13 -14.67
C ASN A 73 4.49 20.72 -13.31
N PRO A 74 3.81 20.34 -12.23
CA PRO A 74 4.31 20.61 -10.88
C PRO A 74 5.63 19.84 -10.64
N ASP A 75 6.33 20.25 -9.59
CA ASP A 75 7.55 19.58 -9.13
C ASP A 75 7.18 18.40 -8.21
N SER A 76 6.97 17.22 -8.80
CA SER A 76 6.58 16.03 -8.04
C SER A 76 7.74 15.46 -7.20
N GLU A 77 8.99 15.77 -7.56
CA GLU A 77 10.17 15.41 -6.77
C GLU A 77 10.18 16.20 -5.45
N LYS A 78 9.94 17.51 -5.53
CA LYS A 78 9.74 18.35 -4.35
C LYS A 78 8.55 17.88 -3.50
N ALA A 79 7.44 17.52 -4.13
CA ALA A 79 6.27 17.01 -3.41
C ALA A 79 6.58 15.69 -2.67
N ALA A 80 7.41 14.81 -3.25
CA ALA A 80 7.84 13.57 -2.58
C ALA A 80 8.70 13.88 -1.35
N LEU A 81 9.64 14.82 -1.47
CA LEU A 81 10.47 15.26 -0.35
C LEU A 81 9.63 15.92 0.76
N GLU A 82 8.67 16.77 0.40
CA GLU A 82 7.77 17.40 1.38
C GLU A 82 6.91 16.36 2.11
N ALA A 83 6.41 15.34 1.39
CA ALA A 83 5.64 14.25 1.99
C ALA A 83 6.46 13.41 2.98
N VAL A 84 7.67 13.01 2.61
CA VAL A 84 8.53 12.21 3.51
C VAL A 84 8.97 13.03 4.74
N GLN A 85 9.20 14.34 4.56
CA GLN A 85 9.50 15.26 5.66
C GLN A 85 8.31 15.48 6.60
N ALA A 86 7.08 15.51 6.06
CA ALA A 86 5.87 15.57 6.87
C ALA A 86 5.67 14.30 7.71
N ALA A 87 6.14 13.14 7.22
CA ALA A 87 6.25 11.90 8.00
C ALA A 87 7.43 11.89 8.99
N GLY A 88 8.18 12.99 9.11
CA GLY A 88 9.27 13.16 10.08
C GLY A 88 10.66 12.76 9.58
N TRP A 89 10.78 12.25 8.35
CA TRP A 89 12.03 11.72 7.80
C TRP A 89 12.79 12.77 6.99
N LYS A 90 14.12 12.78 7.12
CA LYS A 90 15.00 13.66 6.33
C LYS A 90 16.15 12.85 5.70
N PRO A 91 16.45 13.04 4.41
CA PRO A 91 17.60 12.39 3.77
C PRO A 91 18.91 12.69 4.48
N ILE A 92 19.75 11.67 4.65
CA ILE A 92 21.09 11.78 5.25
C ILE A 92 22.11 11.79 4.13
N SER A 93 22.94 12.84 4.11
CA SER A 93 23.93 13.01 3.05
C SER A 93 25.07 11.97 3.12
N ALA A 94 25.67 11.67 1.97
CA ALA A 94 26.85 10.79 1.89
C ALA A 94 28.00 11.28 2.78
N SER A 95 28.22 12.59 2.88
CA SER A 95 29.29 13.14 3.74
C SER A 95 29.01 12.90 5.22
N THR A 96 27.74 12.99 5.66
CA THR A 96 27.33 12.65 7.03
C THR A 96 27.61 11.17 7.35
N LEU A 97 27.35 10.27 6.40
CA LEU A 97 27.62 8.83 6.54
C LEU A 97 29.10 8.47 6.35
N GLY A 98 29.96 9.42 5.95
CA GLY A 98 31.32 9.13 5.52
C GLY A 98 31.39 8.21 4.28
N TYR A 99 30.36 8.20 3.45
CA TYR A 99 30.23 7.37 2.26
C TYR A 99 30.89 8.01 1.05
N SER A 100 31.69 7.24 0.32
CA SER A 100 32.44 7.72 -0.85
C SER A 100 31.96 7.14 -2.19
N GLY A 101 30.87 6.37 -2.18
CA GLY A 101 30.28 5.83 -3.40
C GLY A 101 29.46 6.86 -4.18
N LYS A 102 28.72 6.39 -5.18
CA LYS A 102 27.96 7.26 -6.08
C LYS A 102 26.65 7.71 -5.41
N VAL A 103 26.43 9.02 -5.44
CA VAL A 103 25.16 9.68 -5.12
C VAL A 103 24.79 10.66 -6.22
N ASP A 104 23.50 10.91 -6.45
CA ASP A 104 23.03 11.97 -7.35
C ASP A 104 22.77 13.30 -6.61
N GLU A 105 22.23 14.28 -7.35
CA GLU A 105 21.92 15.61 -6.82
C GLU A 105 20.79 15.61 -5.78
N ARG A 106 19.97 14.56 -5.74
CA ARG A 106 18.87 14.37 -4.77
C ARG A 106 19.36 13.69 -3.49
N GLY A 107 20.58 13.15 -3.51
CA GLY A 107 21.16 12.40 -2.41
C GLY A 107 20.86 10.90 -2.47
N THR A 108 20.26 10.41 -3.55
CA THR A 108 19.98 8.99 -3.75
C THR A 108 21.29 8.23 -3.94
N PHE A 109 21.44 7.11 -3.23
CA PHE A 109 22.62 6.25 -3.30
C PHE A 109 22.47 5.22 -4.40
N PHE A 110 23.57 4.90 -5.10
CA PHE A 110 23.57 3.94 -6.21
C PHE A 110 24.38 2.69 -5.87
N GLY A 111 24.03 1.57 -6.52
CA GLY A 111 24.70 0.30 -6.31
C GLY A 111 26.20 0.30 -6.65
N GLU A 112 26.96 -0.48 -5.89
CA GLU A 112 28.41 -0.40 -5.78
C GLU A 112 29.15 -1.30 -6.77
N LYS A 113 28.58 -2.47 -7.07
CA LYS A 113 29.22 -3.50 -7.89
C LYS A 113 28.72 -3.49 -9.33
N PHE A 114 29.56 -4.00 -10.22
CA PHE A 114 29.20 -4.24 -11.62
C PHE A 114 27.97 -5.16 -11.69
N GLY A 115 26.96 -4.76 -12.48
CA GLY A 115 25.67 -5.44 -12.55
C GLY A 115 24.59 -4.90 -11.60
N TYR A 116 24.94 -4.02 -10.67
CA TYR A 116 24.02 -3.42 -9.69
C TYR A 116 24.01 -1.88 -9.74
N GLY A 117 24.72 -1.25 -10.67
CA GLY A 117 24.93 0.21 -10.68
C GLY A 117 23.67 1.06 -10.92
N THR A 118 22.54 0.45 -11.28
CA THR A 118 21.22 1.10 -11.41
C THR A 118 20.38 0.99 -10.14
N ALA A 119 20.72 0.05 -9.24
CA ALA A 119 20.06 -0.11 -7.96
C ALA A 119 20.16 1.18 -7.16
N GLN A 120 19.04 1.60 -6.55
CA GLN A 120 18.95 2.83 -5.78
C GLN A 120 18.49 2.58 -4.35
N ALA A 121 19.00 3.37 -3.42
CA ALA A 121 18.59 3.38 -2.03
C ALA A 121 18.53 4.82 -1.48
N GLU A 122 17.59 5.05 -0.59
CA GLU A 122 17.47 6.26 0.22
C GLU A 122 17.87 5.94 1.66
N VAL A 123 18.68 6.80 2.28
CA VAL A 123 18.99 6.73 3.72
C VAL A 123 18.44 7.98 4.38
N LEU A 124 17.54 7.80 5.34
CA LEU A 124 16.83 8.87 6.03
C LEU A 124 17.04 8.78 7.54
N GLY A 125 16.84 9.90 8.23
CA GLY A 125 16.83 9.96 9.68
C GLY A 125 15.61 10.69 10.22
N LYS A 126 15.11 10.24 11.36
CA LYS A 126 14.18 10.98 12.22
C LYS A 126 14.92 11.61 13.39
N TYR A 127 14.51 12.81 13.77
CA TYR A 127 15.21 13.62 14.76
C TYR A 127 14.24 14.19 15.78
N ASP A 128 14.67 14.33 17.02
CA ASP A 128 13.95 15.14 18.01
C ASP A 128 14.09 16.65 17.75
N ASP A 129 13.37 17.46 18.53
CA ASP A 129 13.42 18.92 18.45
C ASP A 129 14.82 19.51 18.71
N ALA A 130 15.71 18.76 19.38
CA ALA A 130 17.09 19.15 19.64
C ALA A 130 18.05 18.72 18.51
N GLY A 131 17.56 18.03 17.48
CA GLY A 131 18.33 17.54 16.35
C GLY A 131 19.10 16.24 16.63
N LYS A 132 18.79 15.52 17.70
CA LYS A 132 19.35 14.19 17.97
C LYS A 132 18.66 13.16 17.08
N LEU A 133 19.45 12.31 16.42
CA LEU A 133 18.93 11.20 15.63
C LEU A 133 18.24 10.17 16.55
N LEU A 134 17.00 9.82 16.23
CA LEU A 134 16.18 8.86 16.96
C LEU A 134 16.07 7.53 16.22
N GLU A 135 15.98 7.59 14.89
CA GLU A 135 15.69 6.42 14.05
C GLU A 135 16.31 6.61 12.66
N LEU A 136 16.65 5.49 12.02
CA LEU A 136 17.16 5.44 10.64
C LEU A 136 16.19 4.70 9.72
N GLY A 137 16.00 5.25 8.53
CA GLY A 137 15.19 4.67 7.47
C GLY A 137 16.09 4.28 6.32
N ILE A 138 15.99 3.04 5.85
CA ILE A 138 16.63 2.56 4.63
C ILE A 138 15.52 2.16 3.68
N SER A 139 15.42 2.83 2.53
CA SER A 139 14.41 2.53 1.54
C SER A 139 15.06 2.11 0.23
N PHE A 140 14.82 0.87 -0.19
CA PHE A 140 15.28 0.37 -1.48
C PHE A 140 14.24 0.66 -2.56
N ARG A 141 14.71 1.22 -3.68
CA ARG A 141 13.85 1.50 -4.83
C ARG A 141 13.65 0.25 -5.67
N GLY A 142 12.43 0.03 -6.15
CA GLY A 142 12.17 -1.01 -7.16
C GLY A 142 12.51 -0.58 -8.60
N THR A 143 12.17 -1.43 -9.56
CA THR A 143 12.51 -1.29 -10.99
C THR A 143 12.11 0.06 -11.57
N SER A 144 13.08 0.96 -11.74
CA SER A 144 12.99 2.29 -12.38
C SER A 144 14.25 3.10 -12.07
N GLY A 145 14.32 4.35 -12.54
CA GLY A 145 15.34 5.29 -12.06
C GLY A 145 14.88 6.73 -12.09
N PRO A 146 15.80 7.68 -11.86
CA PRO A 146 15.56 9.10 -12.06
C PRO A 146 14.92 9.33 -13.43
N ARG A 147 13.99 10.30 -13.53
CA ARG A 147 13.28 10.61 -14.78
C ARG A 147 14.24 10.87 -15.95
N GLU A 148 15.40 11.43 -15.65
CA GLU A 148 16.48 11.76 -16.57
C GLU A 148 17.13 10.52 -17.22
N SER A 149 17.09 9.37 -16.55
CA SER A 149 17.70 8.10 -16.98
C SER A 149 16.73 6.90 -16.93
N VAL A 150 15.43 7.16 -16.81
CA VAL A 150 14.40 6.14 -16.52
C VAL A 150 14.45 4.95 -17.49
N ILE A 151 14.74 5.19 -18.78
CA ILE A 151 14.83 4.11 -19.78
C ILE A 151 16.04 3.22 -19.52
N THR A 152 17.22 3.81 -19.31
CA THR A 152 18.46 3.02 -19.14
C THR A 152 18.50 2.30 -17.81
N ASP A 153 17.98 2.92 -16.76
CA ASP A 153 17.97 2.33 -15.42
C ASP A 153 16.93 1.21 -15.32
N SER A 154 15.73 1.40 -15.91
CA SER A 154 14.72 0.33 -15.98
C SER A 154 15.24 -0.91 -16.72
N ILE A 155 16.11 -0.77 -17.73
CA ILE A 155 16.72 -1.92 -18.41
C ILE A 155 17.66 -2.69 -17.47
N GLY A 156 18.45 -1.99 -16.65
CA GLY A 156 19.34 -2.62 -15.67
C GLY A 156 18.56 -3.35 -14.57
N ASP A 157 17.47 -2.76 -14.12
CA ASP A 157 16.62 -3.36 -13.08
C ASP A 157 15.83 -4.56 -13.62
N VAL A 158 15.33 -4.50 -14.86
CA VAL A 158 14.70 -5.68 -15.51
C VAL A 158 15.68 -6.84 -15.64
N ILE A 159 16.98 -6.59 -15.86
CA ILE A 159 18.00 -7.65 -15.84
C ILE A 159 18.09 -8.26 -14.43
N SER A 160 18.03 -7.43 -13.38
CA SER A 160 18.03 -7.89 -11.99
C SER A 160 16.77 -8.72 -11.67
N ASP A 161 15.60 -8.30 -12.14
CA ASP A 161 14.34 -9.04 -12.01
C ASP A 161 14.42 -10.41 -12.69
N LEU A 162 14.97 -10.47 -13.90
CA LEU A 162 15.20 -11.72 -14.62
C LEU A 162 16.22 -12.62 -13.93
N LEU A 163 17.27 -12.06 -13.34
CA LEU A 163 18.28 -12.83 -12.59
C LEU A 163 17.76 -13.29 -11.22
N ALA A 164 16.84 -12.58 -10.60
CA ALA A 164 16.15 -13.04 -9.39
C ALA A 164 15.30 -14.28 -9.67
N ALA A 165 14.63 -14.32 -10.83
CA ALA A 165 13.79 -15.46 -11.22
C ALA A 165 14.58 -16.63 -11.83
N PHE A 166 15.54 -16.34 -12.72
CA PHE A 166 16.20 -17.35 -13.57
C PHE A 166 17.72 -17.40 -13.39
N GLY A 167 18.29 -16.48 -12.63
CA GLY A 167 19.72 -16.40 -12.37
C GLY A 167 20.18 -17.39 -11.29
N PRO A 168 21.38 -17.16 -10.72
CA PRO A 168 21.91 -18.00 -9.65
C PRO A 168 20.93 -18.10 -8.46
N LYS A 169 20.87 -19.28 -7.83
CA LYS A 169 19.93 -19.57 -6.72
C LYS A 169 19.94 -18.53 -5.59
N ASP A 170 21.11 -17.97 -5.29
CA ASP A 170 21.29 -16.99 -4.21
C ASP A 170 21.37 -15.54 -4.71
N TYR A 171 20.99 -15.25 -5.96
CA TYR A 171 21.02 -13.88 -6.51
C TYR A 171 20.12 -12.94 -5.69
N ALA A 172 18.83 -13.29 -5.55
CA ALA A 172 17.88 -12.49 -4.79
C ALA A 172 18.33 -12.32 -3.33
N LYS A 173 18.79 -13.41 -2.71
CA LYS A 173 19.30 -13.41 -1.34
C LYS A 173 20.49 -12.46 -1.13
N ASN A 174 21.42 -12.40 -2.08
CA ASN A 174 22.64 -11.60 -1.96
C ASN A 174 22.50 -10.17 -2.49
N TYR A 175 21.37 -9.81 -3.11
CA TYR A 175 21.16 -8.56 -3.84
C TYR A 175 21.56 -7.32 -3.04
N ALA A 176 21.04 -7.14 -1.82
CA ALA A 176 21.32 -5.96 -1.00
C ALA A 176 22.79 -5.88 -0.57
N GLY A 177 23.44 -7.01 -0.31
CA GLY A 177 24.86 -7.07 0.03
C GLY A 177 25.77 -6.76 -1.16
N GLU A 178 25.40 -7.20 -2.36
CA GLU A 178 26.14 -6.91 -3.59
C GLU A 178 25.93 -5.47 -4.06
N ALA A 179 24.72 -4.94 -3.95
CA ALA A 179 24.40 -3.58 -4.37
C ALA A 179 24.87 -2.53 -3.35
N PHE A 180 24.69 -2.73 -2.05
CA PHE A 180 24.83 -1.67 -1.04
C PHE A 180 25.69 -2.08 0.16
N GLY A 181 26.54 -3.11 0.04
CA GLY A 181 27.31 -3.64 1.17
C GLY A 181 28.16 -2.59 1.91
N GLY A 182 28.84 -1.71 1.18
CA GLY A 182 29.61 -0.59 1.71
C GLY A 182 28.74 0.47 2.36
N LEU A 183 27.69 0.92 1.68
CA LEU A 183 26.70 1.87 2.19
C LEU A 183 26.10 1.40 3.51
N LEU A 184 25.63 0.16 3.56
CA LEU A 184 25.02 -0.43 4.75
C LEU A 184 26.03 -0.57 5.89
N LYS A 185 27.33 -0.76 5.61
CA LYS A 185 28.37 -0.66 6.64
C LYS A 185 28.49 0.76 7.19
N ASN A 186 28.55 1.76 6.32
CA ASN A 186 28.64 3.17 6.70
C ASN A 186 27.43 3.63 7.52
N VAL A 187 26.22 3.19 7.16
CA VAL A 187 25.00 3.45 7.93
C VAL A 187 25.08 2.83 9.32
N ALA A 188 25.53 1.57 9.45
CA ALA A 188 25.68 0.90 10.75
C ALA A 188 26.73 1.60 11.64
N ASP A 189 27.86 2.02 11.06
CA ASP A 189 28.90 2.77 11.77
C ASP A 189 28.35 4.12 12.27
N TYR A 190 27.60 4.84 11.41
CA TYR A 190 26.97 6.11 11.77
C TYR A 190 25.92 5.95 12.86
N ALA A 191 25.02 4.97 12.74
CA ALA A 191 24.00 4.64 13.74
C ALA A 191 24.63 4.36 15.11
N SER A 192 25.66 3.52 15.13
CA SER A 192 26.41 3.17 16.34
C SER A 192 27.08 4.40 16.97
N ALA A 193 27.61 5.31 16.15
CA ALA A 193 28.20 6.56 16.62
C ALA A 193 27.15 7.53 17.22
N GLN A 194 25.89 7.44 16.79
CA GLN A 194 24.77 8.17 17.38
C GLN A 194 24.15 7.45 18.61
N GLY A 195 24.64 6.26 18.96
CA GLY A 195 24.12 5.46 20.06
C GLY A 195 22.86 4.68 19.75
N LEU A 196 22.57 4.44 18.46
CA LEU A 196 21.45 3.64 17.98
C LEU A 196 21.86 2.18 17.72
N GLY A 197 20.93 1.26 17.95
CA GLY A 197 21.04 -0.16 17.61
C GLY A 197 20.26 -0.51 16.34
N GLY A 198 20.32 -1.79 15.92
CA GLY A 198 19.57 -2.27 14.75
C GLY A 198 18.06 -2.12 14.92
N ASN A 199 17.54 -2.26 16.13
CA ASN A 199 16.12 -2.09 16.46
C ASN A 199 15.59 -0.65 16.23
N ASP A 200 16.49 0.32 16.06
CA ASP A 200 16.17 1.72 15.73
C ASP A 200 16.26 1.99 14.21
N VAL A 201 16.24 0.91 13.40
CA VAL A 201 16.30 0.97 11.94
C VAL A 201 15.04 0.37 11.32
N VAL A 202 14.41 1.14 10.44
CA VAL A 202 13.32 0.70 9.56
C VAL A 202 13.88 0.48 8.16
N VAL A 203 13.66 -0.70 7.62
CA VAL A 203 14.07 -1.11 6.28
C VAL A 203 12.82 -1.40 5.47
N SER A 204 12.66 -0.68 4.36
CA SER A 204 11.51 -0.83 3.49
C SER A 204 11.85 -0.65 2.01
N GLY A 205 10.85 -0.80 1.15
CA GLY A 205 10.99 -0.80 -0.29
C GLY A 205 9.85 -1.55 -0.96
N HIS A 206 9.59 -1.21 -2.23
CA HIS A 206 8.52 -1.79 -3.03
C HIS A 206 9.07 -2.50 -4.28
N SER A 207 8.43 -3.58 -4.73
CA SER A 207 8.83 -4.35 -5.92
C SER A 207 10.22 -4.98 -5.78
N LEU A 208 11.15 -4.75 -6.71
CA LEU A 208 12.57 -5.10 -6.56
C LEU A 208 13.19 -4.50 -5.28
N GLY A 209 12.69 -3.37 -4.80
CA GLY A 209 13.03 -2.81 -3.49
C GLY A 209 12.56 -3.72 -2.34
N GLY A 210 11.36 -4.29 -2.44
CA GLY A 210 10.87 -5.31 -1.50
C GLY A 210 11.69 -6.60 -1.53
N LEU A 211 12.21 -7.00 -2.70
CA LEU A 211 13.22 -8.07 -2.80
C LEU A 211 14.49 -7.69 -2.04
N ALA A 212 14.99 -6.45 -2.20
CA ALA A 212 16.16 -5.97 -1.47
C ALA A 212 15.95 -5.93 0.05
N VAL A 213 14.74 -5.63 0.54
CA VAL A 213 14.36 -5.74 1.97
C VAL A 213 14.53 -7.18 2.46
N ASN A 214 13.95 -8.15 1.74
CA ASN A 214 14.07 -9.58 2.07
C ASN A 214 15.53 -10.06 2.01
N SER A 215 16.29 -9.61 1.00
CA SER A 215 17.73 -9.86 0.88
C SER A 215 18.52 -9.33 2.08
N MET A 216 18.26 -8.10 2.50
CA MET A 216 18.94 -7.50 3.65
C MET A 216 18.60 -8.26 4.94
N ALA A 217 17.35 -8.69 5.11
CA ALA A 217 16.94 -9.50 6.25
C ALA A 217 17.66 -10.87 6.28
N ASP A 218 17.77 -11.56 5.14
CA ASP A 218 18.50 -12.84 5.02
C ASP A 218 20.00 -12.70 5.35
N LEU A 219 20.60 -11.55 5.03
CA LEU A 219 22.03 -11.26 5.26
C LEU A 219 22.32 -10.74 6.67
N SER A 220 21.31 -10.21 7.36
CA SER A 220 21.43 -9.39 8.58
C SER A 220 22.18 -10.04 9.75
N ASP A 221 22.13 -11.37 9.90
CA ASP A 221 22.79 -12.07 11.01
C ASP A 221 24.31 -12.17 10.82
N ASN A 222 24.75 -12.36 9.56
CA ASN A 222 26.12 -12.73 9.23
C ASN A 222 26.90 -11.60 8.55
N SER A 223 26.18 -10.56 8.10
CA SER A 223 26.75 -9.36 7.46
C SER A 223 26.73 -8.18 8.43
N TRP A 224 27.56 -7.17 8.17
CA TRP A 224 27.62 -5.92 8.96
C TRP A 224 27.73 -6.17 10.48
N SER A 225 28.50 -7.20 10.86
CA SER A 225 28.70 -7.62 12.26
C SER A 225 27.41 -7.93 13.02
N GLY A 226 26.33 -8.28 12.33
CA GLY A 226 25.03 -8.58 12.94
C GLY A 226 24.27 -7.33 13.38
N PHE A 227 24.68 -6.12 12.97
CA PHE A 227 24.06 -4.87 13.41
C PHE A 227 22.56 -4.84 13.07
N TYR A 228 22.19 -5.29 11.88
CA TYR A 228 20.83 -5.20 11.38
C TYR A 228 19.91 -6.37 11.79
N LYS A 229 20.38 -7.37 12.52
CA LYS A 229 19.61 -8.59 12.83
C LYS A 229 18.26 -8.32 13.51
N ASP A 230 18.19 -7.25 14.31
CA ASP A 230 17.03 -6.84 15.10
C ASP A 230 16.24 -5.69 14.45
N SER A 231 16.59 -5.27 13.21
CA SER A 231 15.90 -4.19 12.51
C SER A 231 14.46 -4.53 12.16
N ASN A 232 13.69 -3.50 11.83
CA ASN A 232 12.30 -3.60 11.43
C ASN A 232 12.21 -3.67 9.90
N TYR A 233 11.74 -4.79 9.36
CA TYR A 233 11.68 -5.05 7.92
C TYR A 233 10.22 -5.15 7.45
N VAL A 234 9.80 -4.20 6.62
CA VAL A 234 8.48 -4.17 6.00
C VAL A 234 8.67 -4.05 4.48
N ALA A 235 8.34 -5.09 3.74
CA ALA A 235 8.54 -5.14 2.29
C ALA A 235 7.20 -5.03 1.56
N TYR A 236 7.11 -4.18 0.55
CA TYR A 236 5.89 -4.00 -0.24
C TYR A 236 6.02 -4.67 -1.60
N ALA A 237 4.97 -5.36 -2.04
CA ALA A 237 4.88 -5.98 -3.38
C ALA A 237 6.11 -6.82 -3.74
N SER A 238 6.73 -7.46 -2.76
CA SER A 238 7.96 -8.23 -2.96
C SER A 238 7.65 -9.51 -3.75
N PRO A 239 8.44 -9.84 -4.79
CA PRO A 239 8.35 -11.13 -5.44
C PRO A 239 8.92 -12.27 -4.59
N THR A 240 9.71 -11.95 -3.55
CA THR A 240 10.43 -12.93 -2.72
C THR A 240 10.04 -12.86 -1.25
N GLN A 241 10.29 -13.93 -0.51
CA GLN A 241 10.13 -13.98 0.94
C GLN A 241 11.43 -14.53 1.58
N SER A 242 12.01 -13.77 2.50
CA SER A 242 13.20 -14.17 3.27
C SER A 242 12.90 -15.38 4.15
N ALA A 243 13.92 -16.15 4.51
CA ALA A 243 13.73 -17.23 5.46
C ALA A 243 13.55 -16.68 6.89
N GLY A 244 12.53 -17.16 7.61
CA GLY A 244 12.27 -16.81 9.00
C GLY A 244 11.15 -15.77 9.17
N ASP A 245 11.15 -15.08 10.31
CA ASP A 245 10.05 -14.23 10.81
C ASP A 245 10.39 -12.73 10.86
N LYS A 246 11.51 -12.32 10.25
CA LYS A 246 12.01 -10.94 10.30
C LYS A 246 11.20 -9.96 9.45
N VAL A 247 10.60 -10.41 8.35
CA VAL A 247 10.00 -9.53 7.34
C VAL A 247 8.48 -9.65 7.37
N LEU A 248 7.80 -8.50 7.35
CA LEU A 248 6.38 -8.42 6.98
C LEU A 248 6.28 -8.09 5.48
N ASN A 249 5.80 -9.03 4.68
CA ASN A 249 5.61 -8.88 3.24
C ASN A 249 4.17 -8.43 2.94
N VAL A 250 3.97 -7.15 2.66
CA VAL A 250 2.65 -6.57 2.41
C VAL A 250 2.41 -6.43 0.91
N GLY A 251 1.24 -6.84 0.45
CA GLY A 251 0.95 -6.92 -0.98
C GLY A 251 -0.54 -7.05 -1.27
N TYR A 252 -0.94 -6.65 -2.46
CA TYR A 252 -2.25 -7.00 -3.00
C TYR A 252 -2.20 -8.40 -3.64
N GLU A 253 -3.19 -9.25 -3.42
CA GLU A 253 -3.26 -10.60 -4.01
C GLU A 253 -3.35 -10.57 -5.55
N ASN A 254 -3.94 -9.49 -6.08
CA ASN A 254 -4.10 -9.25 -7.50
C ASN A 254 -2.97 -8.40 -8.09
N ASP A 255 -1.88 -8.18 -7.34
CA ASP A 255 -0.60 -7.70 -7.86
C ASP A 255 0.20 -8.89 -8.39
N PRO A 256 0.51 -8.94 -9.71
CA PRO A 256 1.20 -10.07 -10.32
C PRO A 256 2.68 -10.18 -9.94
N VAL A 257 3.26 -9.20 -9.26
CA VAL A 257 4.65 -9.25 -8.77
C VAL A 257 4.70 -9.82 -7.35
N PHE A 258 3.70 -9.48 -6.52
CA PHE A 258 3.66 -9.92 -5.14
C PHE A 258 3.60 -11.44 -5.03
N ARG A 259 4.53 -12.04 -4.28
CA ARG A 259 4.65 -13.51 -4.13
C ARG A 259 4.89 -14.28 -5.44
N ALA A 260 5.40 -13.62 -6.49
CA ALA A 260 5.66 -14.29 -7.76
C ALA A 260 6.65 -15.47 -7.62
N LEU A 261 7.56 -15.45 -6.65
CA LEU A 261 8.48 -16.55 -6.34
C LEU A 261 8.13 -17.21 -5.00
N ASP A 262 8.35 -18.52 -4.89
CA ASP A 262 8.20 -19.26 -3.62
C ASP A 262 9.54 -19.20 -2.87
N GLY A 263 9.62 -18.32 -1.86
CA GLY A 263 10.87 -17.86 -1.26
C GLY A 263 11.65 -17.02 -2.28
N SER A 264 12.56 -17.66 -3.01
CA SER A 264 13.26 -17.08 -4.17
C SER A 264 13.25 -18.01 -5.39
N SER A 265 12.43 -19.06 -5.36
CA SER A 265 12.41 -20.09 -6.39
C SER A 265 11.30 -19.83 -7.40
N PHE A 266 11.67 -19.82 -8.67
CA PHE A 266 10.72 -19.78 -9.78
C PHE A 266 9.98 -21.12 -9.91
N ASN A 267 8.67 -21.04 -10.11
CA ASN A 267 7.80 -22.18 -10.38
C ASN A 267 6.81 -21.84 -11.52
N LEU A 268 6.00 -22.79 -11.97
CA LEU A 268 5.05 -22.53 -13.06
C LEU A 268 3.98 -21.49 -12.68
N SER A 269 3.59 -21.43 -11.40
CA SER A 269 2.65 -20.41 -10.90
C SER A 269 3.24 -19.00 -10.95
N SER A 270 4.57 -18.83 -10.95
CA SER A 270 5.24 -17.53 -11.13
C SER A 270 4.87 -16.81 -12.44
N LEU A 271 4.35 -17.53 -13.44
CA LEU A 271 3.87 -16.96 -14.70
C LEU A 271 2.36 -16.79 -14.77
N GLY A 272 1.62 -17.17 -13.73
CA GLY A 272 0.16 -17.17 -13.68
C GLY A 272 -0.34 -16.66 -12.34
N VAL A 273 -1.30 -17.38 -11.76
CA VAL A 273 -1.78 -17.12 -10.39
C VAL A 273 -0.85 -17.82 -9.39
N HIS A 274 -0.35 -17.07 -8.42
CA HIS A 274 0.57 -17.51 -7.36
C HIS A 274 0.08 -17.03 -5.99
N ASP A 275 -1.17 -17.35 -5.67
CA ASP A 275 -1.85 -16.90 -4.45
C ASP A 275 -1.79 -17.91 -3.30
N LYS A 276 -0.73 -18.72 -3.25
CA LYS A 276 -0.52 -19.66 -2.15
C LYS A 276 -0.19 -18.84 -0.89
N PRO A 277 -0.78 -19.13 0.29
CA PRO A 277 -0.45 -18.40 1.50
C PRO A 277 1.01 -18.53 1.93
N HIS A 278 1.61 -17.44 2.45
CA HIS A 278 2.94 -17.47 3.08
C HIS A 278 2.90 -16.83 4.49
N GLU A 279 3.63 -17.41 5.43
CA GLU A 279 3.62 -17.00 6.84
C GLU A 279 4.00 -15.51 7.06
N SER A 280 4.87 -14.98 6.20
CA SER A 280 5.35 -13.59 6.29
C SER A 280 4.43 -12.59 5.58
N SER A 281 3.43 -13.02 4.81
CA SER A 281 2.65 -12.14 3.94
C SER A 281 1.24 -11.84 4.41
N THR A 282 0.71 -10.70 3.96
CA THR A 282 -0.73 -10.42 3.95
C THR A 282 -1.33 -10.98 2.67
N ASP A 283 -1.98 -12.15 2.77
CA ASP A 283 -2.29 -12.92 1.56
C ASP A 283 -3.56 -12.49 0.82
N ASN A 284 -4.53 -11.88 1.53
CA ASN A 284 -5.91 -11.71 1.05
C ASN A 284 -6.37 -10.23 0.96
N ILE A 285 -5.45 -9.32 0.63
CA ILE A 285 -5.79 -7.90 0.40
C ILE A 285 -6.03 -7.69 -1.10
N VAL A 286 -7.18 -7.14 -1.47
CA VAL A 286 -7.56 -6.90 -2.87
C VAL A 286 -7.51 -5.41 -3.20
N SER A 287 -6.77 -5.06 -4.25
CA SER A 287 -6.91 -3.76 -4.91
C SER A 287 -8.10 -3.83 -5.88
N PHE A 288 -9.26 -3.35 -5.46
CA PHE A 288 -10.46 -3.32 -6.29
C PHE A 288 -10.40 -2.13 -7.27
N ASN A 289 -9.56 -2.28 -8.31
CA ASN A 289 -9.35 -1.29 -9.36
C ASN A 289 -10.13 -1.62 -10.65
N ASP A 290 -10.10 -0.71 -11.64
CA ASP A 290 -10.80 -0.87 -12.92
C ASP A 290 -10.46 -2.19 -13.64
N HIS A 291 -9.20 -2.63 -13.56
CA HIS A 291 -8.77 -3.88 -14.18
C HIS A 291 -9.42 -5.07 -13.47
N TYR A 292 -9.33 -5.14 -12.14
CA TYR A 292 -9.93 -6.23 -11.34
C TYR A 292 -11.45 -6.33 -11.52
N ALA A 293 -12.12 -5.19 -11.56
CA ALA A 293 -13.57 -5.09 -11.72
C ALA A 293 -14.06 -5.48 -13.13
N SER A 294 -13.23 -5.30 -14.16
CA SER A 294 -13.63 -5.47 -15.55
C SER A 294 -13.62 -6.93 -16.01
N SER A 295 -14.78 -7.43 -16.42
CA SER A 295 -14.88 -8.73 -17.10
C SER A 295 -14.11 -8.77 -18.44
N LEU A 296 -13.96 -7.63 -19.12
CA LEU A 296 -13.25 -7.56 -20.40
C LEU A 296 -11.75 -7.69 -20.22
N TRP A 297 -11.17 -6.98 -19.24
CA TRP A 297 -9.74 -7.05 -18.94
C TRP A 297 -9.34 -8.47 -18.52
N ASN A 298 -10.21 -9.15 -17.77
CA ASN A 298 -9.98 -10.50 -17.28
C ASN A 298 -10.43 -11.62 -18.23
N LEU A 299 -10.66 -11.33 -19.52
CA LEU A 299 -10.72 -12.38 -20.56
C LEU A 299 -9.33 -12.98 -20.82
N LEU A 300 -8.29 -12.18 -20.65
CA LEU A 300 -6.91 -12.65 -20.74
C LEU A 300 -6.50 -13.33 -19.43
N PRO A 301 -5.68 -14.39 -19.49
CA PRO A 301 -5.14 -15.01 -18.28
C PRO A 301 -4.40 -14.00 -17.41
N PHE A 302 -4.61 -14.10 -16.09
CA PHE A 302 -3.79 -13.37 -15.12
C PHE A 302 -2.35 -13.88 -15.20
N SER A 303 -1.41 -12.95 -15.33
CA SER A 303 0.01 -13.25 -15.48
C SER A 303 0.83 -11.98 -15.26
N ILE A 304 2.02 -12.12 -14.70
CA ILE A 304 3.07 -11.09 -14.71
C ILE A 304 3.51 -10.69 -16.12
N LEU A 305 3.31 -11.56 -17.12
CA LEU A 305 3.62 -11.26 -18.52
C LEU A 305 2.52 -10.42 -19.20
N ASN A 306 1.36 -10.28 -18.56
CA ASN A 306 0.22 -9.54 -19.10
C ASN A 306 0.22 -8.12 -18.53
N LEU A 307 0.97 -7.21 -19.15
CA LEU A 307 1.23 -5.84 -18.65
C LEU A 307 0.03 -5.07 -18.03
N PRO A 308 -1.21 -5.15 -18.54
CA PRO A 308 -2.38 -4.54 -17.88
C PRO A 308 -2.59 -4.95 -16.41
N THR A 309 -2.15 -6.13 -15.98
CA THR A 309 -2.27 -6.60 -14.59
C THR A 309 -1.41 -5.77 -13.62
N TRP A 310 -0.35 -5.12 -14.12
CA TRP A 310 0.59 -4.32 -13.33
C TRP A 310 -0.02 -3.02 -12.79
N VAL A 311 -1.26 -2.67 -13.16
CA VAL A 311 -1.94 -1.52 -12.54
C VAL A 311 -2.15 -1.71 -11.03
N SER A 312 -2.26 -2.96 -10.56
CA SER A 312 -2.31 -3.30 -9.14
C SER A 312 -0.93 -3.20 -8.46
N HIS A 313 0.15 -3.04 -9.23
CA HIS A 313 1.53 -2.95 -8.74
C HIS A 313 2.03 -1.50 -8.58
N LEU A 314 1.19 -0.50 -8.86
CA LEU A 314 1.64 0.89 -8.83
C LEU A 314 1.75 1.42 -7.40
N PRO A 315 2.87 2.08 -7.03
CA PRO A 315 3.14 2.45 -5.64
C PRO A 315 2.14 3.47 -5.09
N THR A 316 1.59 4.39 -5.90
CA THR A 316 0.53 5.30 -5.42
C THR A 316 -0.72 4.54 -4.94
N GLY A 317 -1.10 3.45 -5.63
CA GLY A 317 -2.24 2.62 -5.23
C GLY A 317 -1.99 1.88 -3.91
N TYR A 318 -0.74 1.47 -3.66
CA TYR A 318 -0.31 0.93 -2.36
C TYR A 318 -0.36 1.98 -1.26
N GLY A 319 0.19 3.17 -1.52
CA GLY A 319 0.22 4.26 -0.56
C GLY A 319 -1.16 4.66 -0.09
N ASP A 320 -2.07 4.95 -1.02
CA ASP A 320 -3.44 5.34 -0.70
C ASP A 320 -4.23 4.20 -0.04
N GLY A 321 -4.29 3.03 -0.70
CA GLY A 321 -5.15 1.95 -0.27
C GLY A 321 -4.73 1.31 1.05
N MET A 322 -3.43 1.11 1.29
CA MET A 322 -2.96 0.54 2.55
C MET A 322 -3.05 1.53 3.71
N THR A 323 -2.96 2.84 3.44
CA THR A 323 -3.21 3.87 4.47
C THR A 323 -4.68 3.84 4.88
N ARG A 324 -5.62 3.67 3.95
CA ARG A 324 -7.05 3.47 4.31
C ARG A 324 -7.29 2.21 5.14
N ILE A 325 -6.55 1.12 4.91
CA ILE A 325 -6.58 -0.04 5.83
C ILE A 325 -6.10 0.36 7.22
N LEU A 326 -4.97 1.06 7.30
CA LEU A 326 -4.36 1.50 8.55
C LEU A 326 -5.28 2.39 9.39
N ASP A 327 -6.01 3.27 8.71
CA ASP A 327 -6.91 4.26 9.32
C ASP A 327 -8.32 3.73 9.59
N SER A 328 -8.66 2.55 9.05
CA SER A 328 -9.98 1.95 9.22
C SER A 328 -10.33 1.72 10.69
N GLY A 329 -11.56 2.05 11.07
CA GLY A 329 -12.07 1.72 12.41
C GLY A 329 -12.28 0.21 12.64
N PHE A 330 -12.05 -0.61 11.62
CA PHE A 330 -12.02 -2.08 11.72
C PHE A 330 -10.61 -2.67 11.83
N TYR A 331 -9.56 -1.85 11.88
CA TYR A 331 -8.18 -2.33 11.86
C TYR A 331 -7.86 -3.38 12.94
N GLU A 332 -8.35 -3.20 14.16
CA GLU A 332 -8.09 -4.12 15.28
C GLU A 332 -8.81 -5.48 15.14
N GLN A 333 -9.86 -5.52 14.33
CA GLN A 333 -10.63 -6.73 14.01
C GLN A 333 -10.00 -7.49 12.85
N MET A 334 -9.18 -6.84 12.03
CA MET A 334 -8.44 -7.49 10.96
C MET A 334 -7.25 -8.24 11.53
N THR A 335 -6.97 -9.40 10.95
CA THR A 335 -5.77 -10.21 11.15
C THR A 335 -4.98 -10.28 9.83
N ARG A 336 -3.74 -10.78 9.88
CA ARG A 336 -2.87 -10.92 8.70
C ARG A 336 -3.53 -11.59 7.49
N ASP A 337 -4.39 -12.57 7.74
CA ASP A 337 -5.07 -13.35 6.70
C ASP A 337 -6.52 -12.90 6.43
N SER A 338 -6.94 -11.75 6.99
CA SER A 338 -8.28 -11.24 6.73
C SER A 338 -8.47 -10.87 5.26
N THR A 339 -9.64 -11.19 4.71
CA THR A 339 -10.03 -10.71 3.37
C THR A 339 -10.38 -9.24 3.44
N VAL A 340 -9.57 -8.39 2.82
CA VAL A 340 -9.76 -6.94 2.82
C VAL A 340 -9.89 -6.44 1.38
N ILE A 341 -11.05 -5.91 1.03
CA ILE A 341 -11.34 -5.33 -0.28
C ILE A 341 -11.20 -3.82 -0.19
N VAL A 342 -10.23 -3.27 -0.92
CA VAL A 342 -9.93 -1.83 -0.93
C VAL A 342 -10.43 -1.22 -2.23
N ALA A 343 -11.36 -0.26 -2.15
CA ALA A 343 -11.84 0.48 -3.32
C ALA A 343 -10.71 1.31 -3.93
N ASN A 344 -10.28 0.96 -5.16
CA ASN A 344 -9.21 1.62 -5.91
C ASN A 344 -9.69 1.99 -7.33
N LEU A 345 -10.97 2.28 -7.48
CA LEU A 345 -11.60 2.60 -8.77
C LEU A 345 -11.26 4.02 -9.23
N SER A 346 -11.13 4.19 -10.53
CA SER A 346 -11.15 5.52 -11.15
C SER A 346 -12.51 6.20 -10.99
N ASP A 347 -12.58 7.52 -11.15
CA ASP A 347 -13.82 8.28 -11.06
C ASP A 347 -14.91 7.78 -12.04
N PRO A 348 -14.59 7.49 -13.33
CA PRO A 348 -15.60 6.94 -14.24
C PRO A 348 -16.11 5.57 -13.83
N ALA A 349 -15.23 4.69 -13.32
CA ALA A 349 -15.62 3.34 -12.91
C ALA A 349 -16.42 3.36 -11.60
N ARG A 350 -15.99 4.16 -10.62
CA ARG A 350 -16.62 4.29 -9.30
C ARG A 350 -18.10 4.63 -9.39
N ALA A 351 -18.47 5.53 -10.31
CA ALA A 351 -19.86 5.94 -10.52
C ALA A 351 -20.83 4.80 -10.93
N THR A 352 -20.32 3.65 -11.40
CA THR A 352 -21.16 2.57 -11.97
C THR A 352 -20.79 1.17 -11.52
N THR A 353 -19.71 1.00 -10.77
CA THR A 353 -19.12 -0.31 -10.45
C THR A 353 -19.25 -0.61 -8.97
N TRP A 354 -19.84 -1.77 -8.64
CA TRP A 354 -19.98 -2.22 -7.26
C TRP A 354 -18.68 -2.86 -6.75
N VAL A 355 -18.01 -2.20 -5.81
CA VAL A 355 -16.91 -2.75 -5.01
C VAL A 355 -17.45 -3.93 -4.21
N GLN A 356 -16.85 -5.10 -4.41
CA GLN A 356 -17.28 -6.35 -3.78
C GLN A 356 -16.14 -7.37 -3.82
N ASP A 357 -16.25 -8.43 -3.03
CA ASP A 357 -15.37 -9.56 -3.20
C ASP A 357 -15.75 -10.40 -4.44
N LEU A 358 -14.97 -10.24 -5.52
CA LEU A 358 -15.10 -11.07 -6.72
C LEU A 358 -14.31 -12.38 -6.61
N ASN A 359 -13.39 -12.48 -5.64
CA ASN A 359 -12.44 -13.56 -5.42
C ASN A 359 -11.82 -14.07 -6.75
N ARG A 360 -11.32 -13.12 -7.54
CA ARG A 360 -10.85 -13.36 -8.92
C ARG A 360 -9.34 -13.60 -8.90
N ASN A 361 -8.92 -14.70 -9.53
CA ASN A 361 -7.50 -15.07 -9.67
C ASN A 361 -6.79 -15.28 -8.32
N ALA A 362 -7.52 -15.78 -7.32
CA ALA A 362 -7.06 -16.00 -5.96
C ALA A 362 -7.56 -17.35 -5.42
N GLU A 363 -6.98 -17.84 -4.32
CA GLU A 363 -7.55 -18.92 -3.51
C GLU A 363 -8.89 -18.48 -2.91
N ALA A 364 -9.74 -19.46 -2.57
CA ALA A 364 -11.06 -19.14 -2.05
C ALA A 364 -10.98 -18.39 -0.71
N HIS A 365 -11.53 -17.19 -0.66
CA HIS A 365 -11.62 -16.39 0.57
C HIS A 365 -12.47 -17.08 1.63
N LYS A 366 -12.13 -16.85 2.90
CA LYS A 366 -12.76 -17.49 4.05
C LYS A 366 -13.01 -16.46 5.15
N GLY A 367 -14.09 -16.68 5.90
CA GLY A 367 -14.42 -15.83 7.04
C GLY A 367 -15.18 -14.57 6.62
N ASN A 368 -15.01 -13.52 7.42
CA ASN A 368 -15.68 -12.24 7.24
C ASN A 368 -14.92 -11.39 6.22
N THR A 369 -15.63 -10.59 5.44
CA THR A 369 -15.02 -9.67 4.48
C THR A 369 -14.99 -8.26 5.07
N PHE A 370 -13.83 -7.62 5.00
CA PHE A 370 -13.68 -6.19 5.27
C PHE A 370 -13.73 -5.46 3.94
N ILE A 371 -14.60 -4.46 3.79
CA ILE A 371 -14.68 -3.63 2.59
C ILE A 371 -14.47 -2.19 3.01
N ILE A 372 -13.43 -1.58 2.44
CA ILE A 372 -13.01 -0.21 2.73
C ILE A 372 -13.18 0.59 1.44
N GLY A 373 -14.12 1.52 1.46
CA GLY A 373 -14.35 2.48 0.39
C GLY A 373 -13.24 3.53 0.29
N SER A 374 -13.48 4.51 -0.55
CA SER A 374 -12.56 5.59 -0.91
C SER A 374 -13.02 6.92 -0.29
N ASP A 375 -12.40 8.01 -0.72
CA ASP A 375 -12.81 9.37 -0.32
C ASP A 375 -13.95 9.93 -1.19
N GLY A 376 -14.49 9.17 -2.15
CA GLY A 376 -15.55 9.61 -3.05
C GLY A 376 -16.69 8.60 -3.15
N ASP A 377 -17.83 9.05 -3.70
CA ASP A 377 -19.10 8.31 -3.75
C ASP A 377 -18.97 6.88 -4.31
N ASP A 378 -18.91 5.88 -3.43
CA ASP A 378 -18.72 4.48 -3.77
C ASP A 378 -20.03 3.71 -3.88
N LEU A 379 -20.05 2.72 -4.78
CA LEU A 379 -21.06 1.68 -4.80
C LEU A 379 -20.47 0.45 -4.15
N ILE A 380 -20.94 0.08 -2.97
CA ILE A 380 -20.39 -1.04 -2.19
C ILE A 380 -21.42 -2.16 -2.09
N LYS A 381 -20.99 -3.38 -2.36
CA LYS A 381 -21.83 -4.57 -2.20
C LYS A 381 -21.14 -5.54 -1.27
N GLY A 382 -21.85 -5.94 -0.21
CA GLY A 382 -21.40 -6.95 0.74
C GLY A 382 -21.00 -8.27 0.07
N GLY A 383 -20.16 -9.01 0.77
CA GLY A 383 -19.67 -10.32 0.40
C GLY A 383 -20.64 -11.43 0.79
N ARG A 384 -20.07 -12.56 1.21
CA ARG A 384 -20.84 -13.66 1.80
C ARG A 384 -20.46 -13.75 3.27
N GLY A 385 -21.45 -13.87 4.14
CA GLY A 385 -21.18 -14.02 5.57
C GLY A 385 -21.40 -12.69 6.29
N ALA A 386 -20.70 -12.49 7.40
CA ALA A 386 -20.78 -11.24 8.18
C ALA A 386 -19.74 -10.26 7.63
N ASP A 387 -20.19 -9.16 7.04
CA ASP A 387 -19.33 -8.17 6.40
C ASP A 387 -19.07 -6.97 7.33
N PHE A 388 -17.87 -6.40 7.23
CA PHE A 388 -17.46 -5.16 7.90
C PHE A 388 -17.24 -4.11 6.82
N ILE A 389 -18.16 -3.15 6.73
CA ILE A 389 -18.23 -2.21 5.61
C ILE A 389 -18.03 -0.79 6.12
N GLU A 390 -17.01 -0.12 5.59
CA GLU A 390 -16.69 1.29 5.83
C GLU A 390 -16.71 2.00 4.49
N GLY A 391 -17.68 2.89 4.29
CA GLY A 391 -17.82 3.67 3.05
C GLY A 391 -16.68 4.65 2.83
N GLY A 392 -16.21 5.26 3.93
CA GLY A 392 -15.20 6.30 3.89
C GLY A 392 -15.88 7.68 3.84
N LYS A 393 -15.36 8.57 3.00
CA LYS A 393 -16.00 9.87 2.74
C LYS A 393 -16.76 9.80 1.42
N GLY A 394 -17.72 10.70 1.25
CA GLY A 394 -18.51 10.77 0.02
C GLY A 394 -19.96 10.47 0.32
N ASN A 395 -20.77 10.19 -0.69
CA ASN A 395 -22.14 9.73 -0.50
C ASN A 395 -22.24 8.30 -1.03
N ASP A 396 -22.07 7.33 -0.14
CA ASP A 396 -21.90 5.94 -0.52
C ASP A 396 -23.25 5.23 -0.63
N THR A 397 -23.36 4.32 -1.59
CA THR A 397 -24.50 3.40 -1.67
C THR A 397 -24.03 1.99 -1.36
N ILE A 398 -24.41 1.52 -0.18
CA ILE A 398 -24.09 0.20 0.33
C ILE A 398 -25.29 -0.72 0.13
N ARG A 399 -25.08 -1.86 -0.53
CA ARG A 399 -26.07 -2.92 -0.67
C ARG A 399 -25.56 -4.19 -0.03
N ASP A 400 -26.22 -4.58 1.05
CA ASP A 400 -25.98 -5.85 1.69
C ASP A 400 -27.27 -6.40 2.28
N SER A 401 -27.47 -7.69 2.11
CA SER A 401 -28.66 -8.40 2.59
C SER A 401 -28.35 -9.80 3.10
N SER A 402 -27.08 -10.13 3.35
CA SER A 402 -26.70 -11.45 3.85
C SER A 402 -25.84 -11.32 5.10
N GLY A 403 -26.07 -12.20 6.07
CA GLY A 403 -25.26 -12.25 7.29
C GLY A 403 -25.65 -11.25 8.38
N HIS A 404 -24.70 -10.95 9.25
CA HIS A 404 -24.84 -10.03 10.38
C HIS A 404 -23.77 -8.96 10.23
N ASN A 405 -24.11 -7.90 9.52
CA ASN A 405 -23.12 -6.97 8.99
C ASN A 405 -22.85 -5.84 9.98
N THR A 406 -21.65 -5.28 9.94
CA THR A 406 -21.30 -4.08 10.68
C THR A 406 -20.98 -2.97 9.69
N PHE A 407 -21.77 -1.91 9.70
CA PHE A 407 -21.53 -0.70 8.92
C PHE A 407 -20.91 0.35 9.84
N LEU A 408 -19.74 0.85 9.48
CA LEU A 408 -19.03 1.90 10.21
C LEU A 408 -19.13 3.22 9.46
N PHE A 409 -19.50 4.26 10.20
CA PHE A 409 -19.57 5.65 9.76
C PHE A 409 -18.73 6.47 10.74
N SER A 410 -17.68 7.14 10.26
CA SER A 410 -16.72 7.84 11.10
C SER A 410 -16.48 9.26 10.61
N GLY A 411 -16.45 10.23 11.52
CA GLY A 411 -16.17 11.64 11.20
C GLY A 411 -17.12 12.23 10.16
N GLN A 412 -16.57 12.75 9.05
CA GLN A 412 -17.32 13.33 7.93
C GLN A 412 -17.59 12.27 6.85
N PHE A 413 -18.47 11.33 7.17
CA PHE A 413 -18.81 10.21 6.30
C PHE A 413 -19.79 10.57 5.17
N GLY A 414 -20.40 11.75 5.18
CA GLY A 414 -21.30 12.22 4.12
C GLY A 414 -22.73 11.65 4.19
N ASN A 415 -23.38 11.42 3.04
CA ASN A 415 -24.80 11.05 2.98
C ASN A 415 -25.04 9.68 2.35
N ASP A 416 -24.97 8.67 3.19
CA ASP A 416 -24.96 7.28 2.74
C ASP A 416 -26.35 6.67 2.65
N ARG A 417 -26.43 5.62 1.84
CA ARG A 417 -27.63 4.81 1.64
C ARG A 417 -27.32 3.35 1.89
N VAL A 418 -27.96 2.77 2.90
CA VAL A 418 -27.87 1.33 3.18
C VAL A 418 -29.13 0.64 2.67
N ILE A 419 -28.95 -0.26 1.70
CA ILE A 419 -30.02 -1.05 1.07
C ILE A 419 -29.90 -2.49 1.56
N GLY A 420 -30.96 -2.98 2.21
CA GLY A 420 -31.04 -4.37 2.69
C GLY A 420 -30.71 -4.58 4.16
N TYR A 421 -30.58 -3.49 4.94
CA TYR A 421 -30.41 -3.51 6.39
C TYR A 421 -31.39 -4.46 7.08
N GLN A 422 -30.86 -5.27 8.00
CA GLN A 422 -31.59 -6.23 8.81
C GLN A 422 -31.44 -5.89 10.28
N THR A 423 -32.41 -6.28 11.11
CA THR A 423 -32.35 -6.08 12.57
C THR A 423 -31.19 -6.79 13.27
N THR A 424 -30.53 -7.73 12.59
CA THR A 424 -29.32 -8.39 13.07
C THR A 424 -28.03 -7.64 12.75
N ASP A 425 -28.11 -6.61 11.91
CA ASP A 425 -26.97 -5.79 11.52
C ASP A 425 -26.69 -4.72 12.57
N LYS A 426 -25.44 -4.26 12.57
CA LYS A 426 -24.92 -3.24 13.46
C LYS A 426 -24.56 -1.98 12.67
N LEU A 427 -24.99 -0.82 13.17
CA LEU A 427 -24.56 0.50 12.73
C LEU A 427 -23.65 1.07 13.81
N VAL A 428 -22.43 1.45 13.44
CA VAL A 428 -21.44 2.04 14.33
C VAL A 428 -21.12 3.43 13.85
N PHE A 429 -21.34 4.42 14.71
CA PHE A 429 -21.06 5.82 14.46
C PHE A 429 -19.97 6.29 15.43
N ASN A 430 -18.81 6.64 14.90
CA ASN A 430 -17.66 7.09 15.66
C ASN A 430 -17.32 8.55 15.32
N ASP A 431 -16.95 9.34 16.32
CA ASP A 431 -16.51 10.73 16.13
C ASP A 431 -17.54 11.60 15.37
N VAL A 432 -18.83 11.30 15.59
CA VAL A 432 -19.96 11.98 14.95
C VAL A 432 -20.51 13.12 15.83
N ALA A 433 -21.14 14.11 15.19
CA ALA A 433 -21.67 15.26 15.90
C ALA A 433 -23.00 14.96 16.63
N GLY A 434 -23.10 15.30 17.92
CA GLY A 434 -24.37 15.38 18.64
C GLY A 434 -24.50 14.39 19.81
N SER A 435 -25.73 13.98 20.11
CA SER A 435 -26.06 13.08 21.23
C SER A 435 -25.57 11.64 20.98
N THR A 436 -25.31 10.86 22.02
CA THR A 436 -25.05 9.42 21.89
C THR A 436 -26.34 8.59 21.88
N ASP A 437 -27.51 9.19 22.06
CA ASP A 437 -28.79 8.51 21.96
C ASP A 437 -29.31 8.54 20.52
N TYR A 438 -29.38 7.37 19.87
CA TYR A 438 -29.82 7.25 18.48
C TYR A 438 -31.22 7.84 18.24
N ARG A 439 -32.09 7.88 19.26
CA ARG A 439 -33.45 8.42 19.15
C ARG A 439 -33.47 9.91 18.86
N ASP A 440 -32.39 10.62 19.17
CA ASP A 440 -32.25 12.05 18.89
C ASP A 440 -31.90 12.34 17.41
N HIS A 441 -31.47 11.31 16.67
CA HIS A 441 -30.96 11.43 15.29
C HIS A 441 -31.89 10.82 14.24
N VAL A 442 -32.85 9.99 14.66
CA VAL A 442 -33.69 9.19 13.76
C VAL A 442 -34.93 9.96 13.31
N LYS A 443 -35.18 9.92 12.00
CA LYS A 443 -36.43 10.39 11.39
C LYS A 443 -36.89 9.43 10.29
N VAL A 444 -38.16 9.02 10.35
CA VAL A 444 -38.80 8.28 9.26
C VAL A 444 -39.21 9.25 8.15
N VAL A 445 -38.77 8.99 6.92
CA VAL A 445 -39.06 9.78 5.72
C VAL A 445 -39.62 8.86 4.64
N GLY A 446 -40.93 8.87 4.44
CA GLY A 446 -41.59 7.95 3.51
C GLY A 446 -41.48 6.51 4.01
N ALA A 447 -40.82 5.65 3.23
CA ALA A 447 -40.56 4.25 3.58
C ALA A 447 -39.19 4.03 4.22
N ASP A 448 -38.38 5.08 4.36
CA ASP A 448 -36.99 5.00 4.77
C ASP A 448 -36.81 5.56 6.20
N THR A 449 -35.77 5.12 6.88
CA THR A 449 -35.31 5.69 8.14
C THR A 449 -34.01 6.45 7.90
N VAL A 450 -33.98 7.73 8.26
CA VAL A 450 -32.79 8.58 8.14
C VAL A 450 -32.22 8.83 9.54
N ILE A 451 -30.92 8.59 9.70
CA ILE A 451 -30.16 8.91 10.91
C ILE A 451 -29.21 10.05 10.56
N SER A 452 -29.32 11.21 11.23
CA SER A 452 -28.58 12.42 10.84
C SER A 452 -27.65 12.94 11.92
N PHE A 453 -26.40 13.24 11.57
CA PHE A 453 -25.37 13.83 12.42
C PHE A 453 -24.85 15.12 11.77
N GLY A 454 -25.44 16.27 12.11
CA GLY A 454 -25.06 17.54 11.49
C GLY A 454 -25.37 17.57 9.99
N THR A 455 -24.34 17.60 9.15
CA THR A 455 -24.44 17.59 7.68
C THR A 455 -24.43 16.18 7.07
N ASP A 456 -24.11 15.18 7.89
CA ASP A 456 -23.94 13.79 7.47
C ASP A 456 -25.20 12.99 7.82
N SER A 457 -25.50 11.97 7.03
CA SER A 457 -26.68 11.14 7.27
C SER A 457 -26.57 9.74 6.69
N VAL A 458 -27.23 8.77 7.33
CA VAL A 458 -27.40 7.42 6.81
C VAL A 458 -28.89 7.18 6.56
N THR A 459 -29.24 6.89 5.32
CA THR A 459 -30.59 6.48 4.93
C THR A 459 -30.69 4.97 4.84
N LEU A 460 -31.41 4.36 5.78
CA LEU A 460 -31.80 2.96 5.75
C LEU A 460 -33.02 2.78 4.83
N VAL A 461 -32.77 2.29 3.63
CA VAL A 461 -33.78 2.22 2.56
C VAL A 461 -34.80 1.10 2.84
N GLY A 462 -36.08 1.46 2.85
CA GLY A 462 -37.19 0.53 3.11
C GLY A 462 -37.34 0.10 4.56
N VAL A 463 -36.63 0.74 5.50
CA VAL A 463 -36.72 0.47 6.93
C VAL A 463 -37.63 1.51 7.58
N SER A 464 -38.78 1.09 8.11
CA SER A 464 -39.74 1.98 8.79
C SER A 464 -39.82 1.76 10.31
N SER A 465 -39.11 0.75 10.82
CA SER A 465 -39.01 0.43 12.24
C SER A 465 -37.58 -0.01 12.54
N LEU A 466 -36.95 0.69 13.49
CA LEU A 466 -35.56 0.48 13.88
C LEU A 466 -35.47 0.14 15.37
N SER A 467 -34.82 -0.97 15.71
CA SER A 467 -34.46 -1.29 17.10
C SER A 467 -33.11 -0.65 17.43
N GLY A 468 -32.97 -0.10 18.65
CA GLY A 468 -31.72 0.53 19.09
C GLY A 468 -30.59 -0.45 19.41
N GLU A 469 -30.87 -1.76 19.54
CA GLU A 469 -29.89 -2.77 19.98
C GLU A 469 -28.70 -2.92 19.03
N GLY A 470 -28.87 -2.59 17.74
CA GLY A 470 -27.83 -2.64 16.73
C GLY A 470 -27.10 -1.31 16.50
N ILE A 471 -27.38 -0.25 17.26
CA ILE A 471 -26.83 1.09 16.99
C ILE A 471 -25.87 1.50 18.10
N VAL A 472 -24.63 1.78 17.71
CA VAL A 472 -23.58 2.28 18.59
C VAL A 472 -23.18 3.67 18.14
N ILE A 473 -23.18 4.62 19.07
CA ILE A 473 -22.73 6.01 18.85
C ILE A 473 -21.73 6.33 19.95
N SER A 474 -20.49 6.65 19.57
CA SER A 474 -19.39 6.96 20.50
C SER A 474 -18.62 8.21 20.10
#